data_AF-A0A1C4ISP7-F1
#
_entry.id   AF-A0A1C4ISP7-F1
#
_cell.length_a   1.000
_cell.length_b   1.000
_cell.length_c   1.000
_cell.angle_alpha   90.00
_cell.angle_beta   90.00
_cell.angle_gamma   90.00
#
_symmetry.space_group_name_H-M   'P 1'
#
loop_
_entity.id
_entity.type
_entity.pdbx_description
1 polymer ?
#
loop_
_entity_poly.entity_id
_entity_poly.type
_entity_poly.pdbx_seq_one_letter_code
_entity_poly.pdbx_strand_id
1 'polypeptide(L)'
;MTTNEIQKAAERVAKLKAQAEKLSTPLADAQAELAAAQEAEAARRAERGAVYDREFANTWQDRADSAAHSGDDAHTRFFELLSAEPWFAAYVEFRAARHKRRHVLDEAQRAQRAVQDVVTVPEQRFYAIAILDAIESHAERKAQEKAAEFAEELRESRADFLDSKG
;
A
#
# COMPACT_ATOMS: atom_id res chain seq x y z
N MET A 1 76.19 -17.52 -14.51
CA MET A 1 74.82 -17.90 -14.96
C MET A 1 73.77 -16.82 -14.70
N THR A 2 74.06 -15.77 -13.91
CA THR A 2 73.11 -14.73 -13.49
C THR A 2 72.70 -13.73 -14.59
N THR A 3 73.57 -13.45 -15.57
CA THR A 3 73.31 -12.46 -16.63
C THR A 3 72.23 -12.90 -17.64
N ASN A 4 72.12 -14.20 -17.91
CA ASN A 4 71.18 -14.76 -18.90
C ASN A 4 69.74 -14.78 -18.35
N GLU A 5 69.56 -15.06 -17.06
CA GLU A 5 68.25 -15.04 -16.42
C GLU A 5 67.68 -13.62 -16.28
N ILE A 6 68.55 -12.63 -16.00
CA ILE A 6 68.16 -11.21 -15.94
C ILE A 6 67.68 -10.72 -17.32
N GLN A 7 68.36 -11.11 -18.41
CA GLN A 7 67.93 -10.80 -19.78
C GLN A 7 66.56 -11.42 -20.11
N LYS A 8 66.36 -12.70 -19.80
CA LYS A 8 65.06 -13.37 -20.02
C LYS A 8 63.92 -12.77 -19.19
N ALA A 9 64.21 -12.33 -17.96
CA ALA A 9 63.23 -11.63 -17.13
C ALA A 9 62.88 -10.25 -17.72
N ALA A 10 63.86 -9.51 -18.21
CA ALA A 10 63.65 -8.23 -18.88
C ALA A 10 62.80 -8.37 -20.16
N GLU A 11 63.07 -9.40 -20.98
CA GLU A 11 62.27 -9.72 -22.17
C GLU A 11 60.82 -10.10 -21.80
N ARG A 12 60.61 -10.88 -20.74
CA ARG A 12 59.25 -11.18 -20.24
C ARG A 12 58.52 -9.94 -19.76
N VAL A 13 59.18 -9.05 -19.02
CA VAL A 13 58.59 -7.79 -18.57
C VAL A 13 58.26 -6.88 -19.76
N ALA A 14 59.14 -6.77 -20.75
CA ALA A 14 58.88 -6.01 -21.97
C ALA A 14 57.69 -6.57 -22.75
N LYS A 15 57.59 -7.90 -22.87
CA LYS A 15 56.46 -8.57 -23.51
C LYS A 15 55.14 -8.37 -22.76
N LEU A 16 55.17 -8.44 -21.42
CA LEU A 16 54.00 -8.16 -20.59
C LEU A 16 53.57 -6.68 -20.66
N LYS A 17 54.52 -5.74 -20.72
CA LYS A 17 54.24 -4.32 -20.95
C LYS A 17 53.58 -4.09 -22.31
N ALA A 18 54.12 -4.68 -23.38
CA ALA A 18 53.53 -4.59 -24.71
C ALA A 18 52.14 -5.23 -24.79
N GLN A 19 51.90 -6.33 -24.05
CA GLN A 19 50.56 -6.93 -23.94
C GLN A 19 49.59 -6.06 -23.14
N ALA A 20 50.06 -5.42 -22.05
CA ALA A 20 49.26 -4.48 -21.28
C ALA A 20 48.89 -3.23 -22.08
N GLU A 21 49.83 -2.65 -22.83
CA GLU A 21 49.59 -1.52 -23.74
C GLU A 21 48.63 -1.90 -24.88
N LYS A 22 48.75 -3.13 -25.42
CA LYS A 22 47.84 -3.62 -26.46
C LYS A 22 46.40 -3.77 -25.96
N LEU A 23 46.20 -4.03 -24.67
CA LEU A 23 44.89 -4.21 -24.05
C LEU A 23 44.35 -2.92 -23.41
N SER A 24 45.20 -1.92 -23.13
CA SER A 24 44.76 -0.68 -22.47
C SER A 24 43.82 0.15 -23.34
N THR A 25 44.08 0.24 -24.65
CA THR A 25 43.20 1.00 -25.56
C THR A 25 41.85 0.30 -25.77
N PRO A 26 41.78 -1.02 -26.10
CA PRO A 26 40.49 -1.72 -26.17
C PRO A 26 39.70 -1.71 -24.87
N LEU A 27 40.37 -1.73 -23.71
CA LEU A 27 39.71 -1.63 -22.42
C LEU A 27 39.11 -0.23 -22.19
N ALA A 28 39.86 0.83 -22.52
CA ALA A 28 39.37 2.20 -22.45
C ALA A 28 38.20 2.43 -23.41
N ASP A 29 38.28 1.90 -24.63
CA ASP A 29 37.20 1.97 -25.63
C ASP A 29 35.94 1.23 -25.12
N ALA A 30 36.10 0.01 -24.60
CA ALA A 30 34.98 -0.75 -24.04
C ALA A 30 34.36 -0.07 -22.79
N GLN A 31 35.17 0.60 -21.96
CA GLN A 31 34.68 1.39 -20.83
C GLN A 31 33.90 2.62 -21.30
N ALA A 32 34.37 3.29 -22.36
CA ALA A 32 33.67 4.42 -22.96
C ALA A 32 32.35 3.99 -23.61
N GLU A 33 32.33 2.86 -24.31
CA GLU A 33 31.12 2.26 -24.88
C GLU A 33 30.11 1.86 -23.79
N LEU A 34 30.57 1.27 -22.69
CA LEU A 34 29.72 0.94 -21.55
C LEU A 34 29.13 2.19 -20.90
N ALA A 35 29.93 3.22 -20.68
CA ALA A 35 29.45 4.49 -20.12
C ALA A 35 28.41 5.14 -21.04
N ALA A 36 28.67 5.20 -22.35
CA ALA A 36 27.72 5.72 -23.33
C ALA A 36 26.42 4.89 -23.39
N ALA A 37 26.51 3.56 -23.28
CA ALA A 37 25.36 2.68 -23.24
C ALA A 37 24.53 2.87 -21.94
N GLN A 38 25.19 3.09 -20.80
CA GLN A 38 24.54 3.40 -19.53
C GLN A 38 23.83 4.76 -19.56
N GLU A 39 24.46 5.79 -20.12
CA GLU A 39 23.84 7.10 -20.30
C GLU A 39 22.63 7.03 -21.24
N ALA A 40 22.75 6.29 -22.35
CA ALA A 40 21.65 6.09 -23.28
C ALA A 40 20.48 5.31 -22.66
N GLU A 41 20.74 4.30 -21.82
CA GLU A 41 19.68 3.62 -21.07
C GLU A 41 19.01 4.57 -20.08
N ALA A 42 19.80 5.32 -19.30
CA ALA A 42 19.27 6.25 -18.31
C ALA A 42 18.37 7.31 -18.96
N ALA A 43 18.75 7.81 -20.14
CA ALA A 43 17.93 8.72 -20.94
C ALA A 43 16.59 8.06 -21.36
N ARG A 44 16.63 6.84 -21.90
CA ARG A 44 15.39 6.11 -22.26
C ARG A 44 14.51 5.81 -21.04
N ARG A 45 15.11 5.49 -19.89
CA ARG A 45 14.38 5.28 -18.63
C ARG A 45 13.71 6.57 -18.17
N ALA A 46 14.40 7.71 -18.29
CA ALA A 46 13.84 9.01 -17.95
C ALA A 46 12.67 9.39 -18.87
N GLU A 47 12.77 9.12 -20.18
CA GLU A 47 11.69 9.32 -21.13
C GLU A 47 10.47 8.44 -20.80
N ARG A 48 10.67 7.14 -20.52
CA ARG A 48 9.60 6.25 -20.05
C ARG A 48 8.97 6.77 -18.75
N GLY A 49 9.78 7.28 -17.83
CA GLY A 49 9.28 7.90 -16.59
C GLY A 49 8.37 9.10 -16.87
N ALA A 50 8.75 9.99 -17.79
CA ALA A 50 7.93 11.12 -18.17
C ALA A 50 6.60 10.71 -18.83
N VAL A 51 6.58 9.60 -19.58
CA VAL A 51 5.35 9.02 -20.15
C VAL A 51 4.47 8.48 -19.03
N TYR A 52 5.01 7.63 -18.15
CA TYR A 52 4.27 7.07 -17.01
C TYR A 52 3.68 8.17 -16.14
N ASP A 53 4.50 9.15 -15.75
CA ASP A 53 4.07 10.23 -14.84
C ASP A 53 2.94 11.05 -15.48
N ARG A 54 2.97 11.25 -16.81
CA ARG A 54 1.89 11.93 -17.55
C ARG A 54 0.62 11.10 -17.61
N GLU A 55 0.73 9.80 -17.91
CA GLU A 55 -0.42 8.89 -17.94
C GLU A 55 -1.07 8.74 -16.56
N PHE A 56 -0.25 8.62 -15.51
CA PHE A 56 -0.70 8.56 -14.14
C PHE A 56 -1.38 9.87 -13.74
N ALA A 57 -0.79 11.03 -14.06
CA ALA A 57 -1.39 12.34 -13.79
C ALA A 57 -2.73 12.55 -14.52
N ASN A 58 -2.96 11.88 -15.65
CA ASN A 58 -4.23 11.96 -16.37
C ASN A 58 -5.29 10.96 -15.86
N THR A 59 -4.89 9.92 -15.11
CA THR A 59 -5.79 8.82 -14.70
C THR A 59 -5.89 8.63 -13.18
N TRP A 60 -5.17 9.44 -12.39
CA TRP A 60 -5.12 9.25 -10.92
C TRP A 60 -6.50 9.39 -10.26
N GLN A 61 -7.40 10.23 -10.79
CA GLN A 61 -8.73 10.43 -10.23
C GLN A 61 -9.56 9.15 -10.35
N ASP A 62 -9.61 8.56 -11.55
CA ASP A 62 -10.32 7.30 -11.79
C ASP A 62 -9.71 6.16 -10.98
N ARG A 63 -8.37 6.11 -10.85
CA ARG A 63 -7.67 5.12 -10.03
C ARG A 63 -8.00 5.29 -8.54
N ALA A 64 -8.02 6.53 -8.05
CA ALA A 64 -8.37 6.83 -6.67
C ALA A 64 -9.84 6.51 -6.38
N ASP A 65 -10.73 6.83 -7.30
CA ASP A 65 -12.16 6.52 -7.21
C ASP A 65 -12.39 5.00 -7.22
N SER A 66 -11.74 4.27 -8.14
CA SER A 66 -11.79 2.81 -8.16
C SER A 66 -11.22 2.20 -6.88
N ALA A 67 -10.12 2.74 -6.33
CA ALA A 67 -9.55 2.26 -5.07
C ALA A 67 -10.48 2.53 -3.88
N ALA A 68 -11.13 3.69 -3.83
CA ALA A 68 -12.08 4.04 -2.79
C ALA A 68 -13.29 3.09 -2.74
N HIS A 69 -13.79 2.66 -3.91
CA HIS A 69 -14.94 1.76 -4.03
C HIS A 69 -14.56 0.27 -4.11
N SER A 70 -13.26 -0.06 -4.18
CA SER A 70 -12.80 -1.47 -4.26
C SER A 70 -13.21 -2.33 -3.07
N GLY A 71 -13.57 -1.69 -1.95
CA GLY A 71 -14.04 -2.34 -0.73
C GLY A 71 -15.56 -2.55 -0.63
N ASP A 72 -16.38 -2.01 -1.53
CA ASP A 72 -17.84 -1.97 -1.36
C ASP A 72 -18.47 -3.38 -1.27
N ASP A 73 -17.99 -4.31 -2.09
CA ASP A 73 -18.43 -5.71 -2.05
C ASP A 73 -17.95 -6.42 -0.77
N ALA A 74 -16.75 -6.09 -0.31
CA ALA A 74 -16.20 -6.64 0.94
C ALA A 74 -16.97 -6.11 2.17
N HIS A 75 -17.36 -4.83 2.13
CA HIS A 75 -18.18 -4.18 3.15
C HIS A 75 -19.59 -4.80 3.21
N THR A 76 -20.21 -5.04 2.06
CA THR A 76 -21.52 -5.72 1.97
C THR A 76 -21.43 -7.12 2.58
N ARG A 77 -20.43 -7.91 2.14
CA ARG A 77 -20.19 -9.27 2.64
C ARG A 77 -19.85 -9.31 4.14
N PHE A 78 -19.13 -8.30 4.65
CA PHE A 78 -18.84 -8.19 6.07
C PHE A 78 -20.13 -8.14 6.88
N PHE A 79 -21.11 -7.32 6.50
CA PHE A 79 -22.37 -7.25 7.23
C PHE A 79 -23.22 -8.51 7.08
N GLU A 80 -23.21 -9.15 5.92
CA GLU A 80 -23.86 -10.45 5.73
C GLU A 80 -23.29 -11.49 6.70
N LEU A 81 -21.96 -11.64 6.72
CA LEU A 81 -21.26 -12.56 7.62
C LEU A 81 -21.49 -12.21 9.09
N LEU A 82 -21.34 -10.94 9.45
CA LEU A 82 -21.55 -10.45 10.82
C LEU A 82 -22.99 -10.75 11.29
N SER A 83 -23.99 -10.57 10.42
CA SER A 83 -25.39 -10.84 10.76
C SER A 83 -25.69 -12.33 10.97
N ALA A 84 -24.91 -13.22 10.35
CA ALA A 84 -25.02 -14.67 10.51
C ALA A 84 -24.38 -15.17 11.82
N GLU A 85 -23.56 -14.36 12.49
CA GLU A 85 -22.86 -14.75 13.71
C GLU A 85 -23.79 -14.81 14.93
N PRO A 86 -23.87 -15.96 15.64
CA PRO A 86 -24.77 -16.12 16.78
C PRO A 86 -24.51 -15.13 17.93
N TRP A 87 -23.25 -14.77 18.17
CA TRP A 87 -22.89 -13.81 19.21
C TRP A 87 -23.38 -12.39 18.88
N PHE A 88 -23.36 -12.03 17.59
CA PHE A 88 -23.81 -10.73 17.13
C PHE A 88 -25.33 -10.64 17.19
N ALA A 89 -26.04 -11.70 16.80
CA ALA A 89 -27.49 -11.81 16.95
C ALA A 89 -27.92 -11.61 18.42
N ALA A 90 -27.29 -12.32 19.36
CA ALA A 90 -27.56 -12.16 20.79
C ALA A 90 -27.25 -10.74 21.30
N TYR A 91 -26.18 -10.12 20.80
CA TYR A 91 -25.85 -8.74 21.13
C TYR A 91 -26.88 -7.74 20.57
N VAL A 92 -27.35 -7.94 19.34
CA VAL A 92 -28.43 -7.14 18.74
C VAL A 92 -29.71 -7.27 19.55
N GLU A 93 -30.09 -8.46 20.00
CA GLU A 93 -31.25 -8.66 20.87
C GLU A 93 -31.13 -7.88 22.19
N PHE A 94 -29.97 -7.97 22.84
CA PHE A 94 -29.67 -7.20 24.06
C PHE A 94 -29.77 -5.68 23.82
N ARG A 95 -29.23 -5.20 22.69
CA ARG A 95 -29.32 -3.77 22.31
C ARG A 95 -30.76 -3.39 21.96
N ALA A 96 -31.49 -4.23 21.24
CA ALA A 96 -32.88 -4.02 20.88
C ALA A 96 -33.78 -3.89 22.10
N ALA A 97 -33.54 -4.67 23.17
CA ALA A 97 -34.24 -4.52 24.44
C ALA A 97 -34.14 -3.08 25.02
N ARG A 98 -33.02 -2.41 24.81
CA ARG A 98 -32.82 -1.01 25.23
C ARG A 98 -33.63 -0.03 24.39
N HIS A 99 -33.73 -0.26 23.08
CA HIS A 99 -34.57 0.54 22.18
C HIS A 99 -36.06 0.31 22.46
N LYS A 100 -36.47 -0.94 22.72
CA LYS A 100 -37.83 -1.26 23.16
C LYS A 100 -38.19 -0.50 24.43
N ARG A 101 -37.28 -0.45 25.43
CA ARG A 101 -37.47 0.37 26.64
C ARG A 101 -37.67 1.85 26.31
N ARG A 102 -36.90 2.42 25.36
CA ARG A 102 -37.08 3.81 24.92
C ARG A 102 -38.50 4.05 24.44
N HIS A 103 -39.01 3.21 23.55
CA HIS A 103 -40.36 3.34 23.03
C HIS A 103 -41.42 3.27 24.13
N VAL A 104 -41.23 2.41 25.14
CA VAL A 104 -42.12 2.35 26.30
C VAL A 104 -42.09 3.65 27.11
N LEU A 105 -40.90 4.23 27.35
CA LEU A 105 -40.77 5.49 28.10
C LEU A 105 -41.36 6.67 27.32
N ASP A 106 -41.11 6.74 26.01
CA ASP A 106 -41.65 7.78 25.13
C ASP A 106 -43.19 7.72 25.12
N GLU A 107 -43.76 6.52 25.05
CA GLU A 107 -45.21 6.32 25.09
C GLU A 107 -45.80 6.64 26.47
N ALA A 108 -45.11 6.28 27.55
CA ALA A 108 -45.52 6.63 28.91
C ALA A 108 -45.54 8.17 29.12
N GLN A 109 -44.54 8.89 28.60
CA GLN A 109 -44.53 10.35 28.62
C GLN A 109 -45.70 10.94 27.84
N ARG A 110 -46.02 10.39 26.66
CA ARG A 110 -47.17 10.82 25.86
C ARG A 110 -48.48 10.58 26.61
N ALA A 111 -48.64 9.42 27.23
CA ALA A 111 -49.82 9.08 28.01
C ALA A 111 -50.00 10.04 29.20
N GLN A 112 -48.95 10.32 29.98
CA GLN A 112 -49.00 11.29 31.09
C GLN A 112 -49.43 12.69 30.63
N ARG A 113 -48.87 13.16 29.50
CA ARG A 113 -49.26 14.45 28.91
C ARG A 113 -50.73 14.47 28.47
N ALA A 114 -51.22 13.39 27.88
CA ALA A 114 -52.60 13.30 27.39
C ALA A 114 -53.63 13.37 28.52
N VAL A 115 -53.32 12.85 29.70
CA VAL A 115 -54.17 12.92 30.90
C VAL A 115 -53.92 14.17 31.76
N GLN A 116 -53.11 15.12 31.26
CA GLN A 116 -52.71 16.35 31.96
C GLN A 116 -52.00 16.11 33.32
N ASP A 117 -51.34 14.97 33.46
CA ASP A 117 -50.55 14.65 34.66
C ASP A 117 -49.11 15.18 34.52
N VAL A 118 -48.43 15.38 35.65
CA VAL A 118 -47.05 15.84 35.69
C VAL A 118 -46.13 14.74 35.12
N VAL A 119 -45.36 15.08 34.08
CA VAL A 119 -44.44 14.13 33.44
C VAL A 119 -43.27 13.83 34.36
N THR A 120 -43.21 12.59 34.86
CA THR A 120 -42.18 12.11 35.79
C THR A 120 -41.31 11.00 35.20
N VAL A 121 -41.62 10.54 33.98
CA VAL A 121 -40.89 9.47 33.30
C VAL A 121 -39.48 9.94 32.92
N PRO A 122 -38.42 9.21 33.35
CA PRO A 122 -37.03 9.63 33.17
C PRO A 122 -36.56 9.53 31.71
N GLU A 123 -35.63 10.41 31.33
CA GLU A 123 -34.90 10.30 30.06
C GLU A 123 -33.89 9.15 30.09
N GLN A 124 -33.81 8.41 28.98
CA GLN A 124 -32.86 7.32 28.85
C GLN A 124 -31.47 7.85 28.45
N ARG A 125 -30.45 7.52 29.24
CA ARG A 125 -29.04 7.78 28.94
C ARG A 125 -28.30 6.50 28.57
N PHE A 126 -27.36 6.59 27.62
CA PHE A 126 -26.58 5.47 27.14
C PHE A 126 -25.08 5.74 27.26
N TYR A 127 -24.32 4.71 27.61
CA TYR A 127 -22.86 4.70 27.61
C TYR A 127 -22.37 3.69 26.56
N ALA A 128 -21.37 4.08 25.76
CA ALA A 128 -20.71 3.20 24.79
C ALA A 128 -19.93 2.09 25.50
N ILE A 129 -19.74 0.94 24.82
CA ILE A 129 -19.07 -0.25 25.38
C ILE A 129 -17.70 -0.40 24.73
N ALA A 130 -16.64 -0.42 25.55
CA ALA A 130 -15.23 -0.47 25.16
C ALA A 130 -14.80 -1.67 24.29
N ILE A 131 -15.62 -2.72 24.18
CA ILE A 131 -15.28 -3.90 23.38
C ILE A 131 -15.37 -3.65 21.87
N LEU A 132 -16.27 -2.76 21.44
CA LEU A 132 -16.41 -2.40 20.03
C LEU A 132 -15.23 -1.53 19.58
N ASP A 133 -14.82 -0.59 20.42
CA ASP A 133 -13.63 0.24 20.17
C ASP A 133 -12.36 -0.62 19.99
N ALA A 134 -12.22 -1.72 20.75
CA ALA A 134 -11.09 -2.64 20.61
C ALA A 134 -11.12 -3.45 19.31
N ILE A 135 -12.32 -3.88 18.86
CA ILE A 135 -12.50 -4.58 17.58
C ILE A 135 -12.21 -3.63 16.42
N GLU A 136 -12.74 -2.41 16.48
CA GLU A 136 -12.48 -1.35 15.50
C GLU A 136 -10.99 -1.05 15.40
N SER A 137 -10.33 -0.82 16.54
CA SER A 137 -8.88 -0.57 16.58
C SER A 137 -8.06 -1.71 15.95
N HIS A 138 -8.47 -2.97 16.15
CA HIS A 138 -7.80 -4.10 15.53
C HIS A 138 -8.03 -4.15 14.02
N ALA A 139 -9.27 -3.92 13.58
CA ALA A 139 -9.65 -3.91 12.18
C ALA A 139 -8.90 -2.82 11.40
N GLU A 140 -8.81 -1.60 11.95
CA GLU A 140 -8.08 -0.48 11.36
C GLU A 140 -6.60 -0.80 11.13
N ARG A 141 -5.94 -1.43 12.11
CA ARG A 141 -4.56 -1.88 11.93
C ARG A 141 -4.41 -2.88 10.79
N LYS A 142 -5.36 -3.81 10.63
CA LYS A 142 -5.36 -4.76 9.52
C LYS A 142 -5.67 -4.12 8.17
N ALA A 143 -6.53 -3.10 8.15
CA ALA A 143 -6.79 -2.30 6.96
C ALA A 143 -5.53 -1.53 6.53
N GLN A 144 -4.78 -0.97 7.48
CA GLN A 144 -3.50 -0.30 7.22
C GLN A 144 -2.46 -1.25 6.61
N GLU A 145 -2.36 -2.48 7.11
CA GLU A 145 -1.47 -3.50 6.52
C GLU A 145 -1.82 -3.75 5.03
N LYS A 146 -3.10 -3.90 4.70
CA LYS A 146 -3.56 -4.06 3.30
C LYS A 146 -3.33 -2.81 2.45
N ALA A 147 -3.53 -1.61 3.01
CA ALA A 147 -3.26 -0.36 2.29
C ALA A 147 -1.76 -0.20 1.98
N ALA A 148 -0.89 -0.68 2.86
CA ALA A 148 0.55 -0.70 2.62
C ALA A 148 0.93 -1.65 1.47
N GLU A 149 0.31 -2.82 1.38
CA GLU A 149 0.49 -3.75 0.25
C GLU A 149 0.17 -3.07 -1.09
N PHE A 150 -0.98 -2.40 -1.18
CA PHE A 150 -1.37 -1.64 -2.38
C PHE A 150 -0.37 -0.54 -2.74
N ALA A 151 0.21 0.13 -1.75
CA ALA A 151 1.25 1.14 -1.99
C ALA A 151 2.53 0.55 -2.59
N GLU A 152 2.91 -0.68 -2.21
CA GLU A 152 4.02 -1.40 -2.84
C GLU A 152 3.69 -1.81 -4.27
N GLU A 153 2.48 -2.34 -4.52
CA GLU A 153 2.01 -2.71 -5.87
C GLU A 153 2.08 -1.52 -6.85
N LEU A 154 1.71 -0.31 -6.39
CA LEU A 154 1.84 0.90 -7.20
C LEU A 154 3.30 1.25 -7.54
N ARG A 155 4.24 1.02 -6.62
CA ARG A 155 5.67 1.27 -6.86
C ARG A 155 6.25 0.23 -7.80
N GLU A 156 5.88 -1.04 -7.62
CA GLU A 156 6.28 -2.13 -8.51
C GLU A 156 5.76 -1.91 -9.92
N SER A 157 4.49 -1.53 -10.08
CA SER A 157 3.92 -1.19 -11.39
C SER A 157 4.70 -0.08 -12.11
N ARG A 158 5.14 0.95 -11.37
CA ARG A 158 6.01 2.00 -11.92
C ARG A 158 7.38 1.44 -12.28
N ALA A 159 7.99 0.63 -11.42
CA ALA A 159 9.31 0.04 -11.67
C ALA A 159 9.28 -0.84 -12.93
N ASP A 160 8.28 -1.72 -13.06
CA ASP A 160 8.08 -2.59 -14.22
C ASP A 160 7.90 -1.80 -15.51
N PHE A 161 7.14 -0.71 -15.48
CA PHE A 161 6.99 0.18 -16.63
C PHE A 161 8.33 0.79 -17.05
N LEU A 162 9.14 1.24 -16.09
CA LEU A 162 10.46 1.80 -16.36
C LEU A 162 11.45 0.75 -16.86
N ASP A 163 11.32 -0.50 -16.45
CA ASP A 163 12.20 -1.61 -16.83
C ASP A 163 11.73 -2.37 -18.09
N SER A 164 10.51 -2.08 -18.57
CA SER A 164 9.99 -2.64 -19.81
C SER A 164 10.87 -2.25 -21.01
N LYS A 165 11.27 -3.26 -21.79
CA LYS A 165 11.98 -3.05 -23.06
C LYS A 165 10.96 -2.69 -24.13
N GLY A 166 11.04 -1.46 -24.64
CA GLY A 166 10.38 -1.06 -25.89
C GLY A 166 10.97 -1.77 -27.09
#